data_AF-A0A7S4PE66-F1
#
_entry.id   AF-A0A7S4PE66-F1
#
_cell.length_a   1.000
_cell.length_b   1.000
_cell.length_c   1.000
_cell.angle_alpha   90.00
_cell.angle_beta   90.00
_cell.angle_gamma   90.00
#
_symmetry.space_group_name_H-M   'P 1'
#
loop_
_entity.id
_entity.type
_entity.pdbx_description
1 polymer ?
#
loop_
_entity_poly.entity_id
_entity_poly.type
_entity_poly.pdbx_seq_one_letter_code
_entity_poly.pdbx_strand_id
1 'polypeptide(L)'
;LFSDWDDEPIGCASIGQVHRAVLKETGERVVVKVQNPEAERTFRGDVFSLKVVCDTFMPQFSCAFDEIAKQFATEFDYHGECKNAVLIKKNLENAGFEHIIVPSVYEELCTRKVMVMEEVYPATPLHCTLDEQAASMAKKMGLTKEEYLEQEKHKLELEVLERARRGKTIEAVSSDDYDKYIFVQQAKGSMIRGLK
;
A
#
# COMPACT_ATOMS: atom_id res chain seq x y z
N LEU A 1 -21.13 17.49 -3.59
CA LEU A 1 -20.16 16.97 -2.60
C LEU A 1 -19.07 17.99 -2.33
N PHE A 2 -18.30 18.38 -3.34
CA PHE A 2 -17.24 19.39 -3.19
C PHE A 2 -17.75 20.81 -3.47
N SER A 3 -17.18 21.81 -2.79
CA SER A 3 -17.36 23.24 -3.08
C SER A 3 -16.31 23.79 -4.04
N ASP A 4 -15.16 23.12 -4.13
CA ASP A 4 -14.06 23.45 -5.04
C ASP A 4 -13.37 22.16 -5.50
N TRP A 5 -12.85 22.15 -6.73
CA TRP A 5 -12.22 21.00 -7.38
C TRP A 5 -11.13 21.46 -8.34
N ASP A 6 -9.93 20.91 -8.20
CA ASP A 6 -8.82 21.15 -9.11
C ASP A 6 -8.85 20.13 -10.27
N ASP A 7 -9.14 20.62 -11.47
CA ASP A 7 -9.17 19.80 -12.69
C ASP A 7 -7.77 19.29 -13.06
N GLU A 8 -6.70 19.97 -12.63
CA GLU A 8 -5.34 19.51 -12.85
C GLU A 8 -4.95 18.49 -11.75
N PRO A 9 -4.61 17.25 -12.12
CA PRO A 9 -4.19 16.27 -11.12
C PRO A 9 -2.83 16.66 -10.53
N ILE A 10 -2.72 16.59 -9.21
CA ILE A 10 -1.48 16.87 -8.48
C ILE A 10 -0.48 15.70 -8.53
N GLY A 11 -0.91 14.54 -9.03
CA GLY A 11 -0.05 13.38 -9.19
C GLY A 11 -0.77 12.16 -9.77
N CYS A 12 0.04 11.18 -10.16
CA CYS A 12 -0.40 9.84 -10.53
C CYS A 12 -0.21 8.90 -9.31
N ALA A 13 -1.17 8.04 -9.05
CA ALA A 13 -1.12 7.07 -7.97
C ALA A 13 -1.51 5.68 -8.48
N SER A 14 -0.51 4.82 -8.70
CA SER A 14 -0.66 3.49 -9.31
C SER A 14 -1.55 3.50 -10.56
N ILE A 15 -2.81 3.05 -10.42
CA ILE A 15 -3.82 2.93 -11.48
C ILE A 15 -4.77 4.14 -11.61
N GLY A 16 -4.48 5.25 -10.94
CA GLY A 16 -5.37 6.42 -10.87
C GLY A 16 -4.64 7.76 -10.79
N GLN A 17 -5.44 8.82 -10.74
CA GLN A 17 -4.99 10.20 -10.59
C GLN A 17 -5.44 10.77 -9.25
N VAL A 18 -4.71 11.76 -8.73
CA VAL A 18 -5.04 12.43 -7.47
C VAL A 18 -5.34 13.90 -7.74
N HIS A 19 -6.48 14.36 -7.26
CA HIS A 19 -6.95 15.74 -7.40
C HIS A 19 -7.11 16.41 -6.05
N ARG A 20 -6.98 17.74 -6.00
CA ARG A 20 -7.36 18.53 -4.82
C ARG A 20 -8.82 18.88 -4.88
N ALA A 21 -9.47 18.92 -3.72
CA ALA A 21 -10.84 19.38 -3.60
C ALA A 21 -11.10 19.99 -2.21
N VAL A 22 -12.24 20.66 -2.08
CA VAL A 22 -12.73 21.18 -0.79
C VAL A 22 -14.11 20.60 -0.52
N LEU A 23 -14.32 20.02 0.66
CA LEU A 23 -15.63 19.50 1.06
C LEU A 23 -16.62 20.64 1.28
N LYS A 24 -17.80 20.56 0.65
CA LYS A 24 -18.80 21.64 0.70
C LYS A 24 -19.37 21.86 2.11
N GLU A 25 -19.50 20.79 2.90
CA GLU A 25 -20.15 20.83 4.21
C GLU A 25 -19.22 21.34 5.31
N THR A 26 -17.96 20.92 5.30
CA THR A 26 -16.97 21.25 6.36
C THR A 26 -16.00 22.35 5.95
N GLY A 27 -15.81 22.59 4.65
CA GLY A 27 -14.76 23.47 4.13
C GLY A 27 -13.35 22.87 4.21
N GLU A 28 -13.22 21.59 4.60
CA GLU A 28 -11.93 20.92 4.71
C GLU A 28 -11.31 20.64 3.34
N ARG A 29 -9.99 20.81 3.26
CA ARG A 29 -9.22 20.44 2.07
C ARG A 29 -8.94 18.94 2.07
N VAL A 30 -9.20 18.33 0.92
CA VAL A 30 -9.03 16.88 0.72
C VAL A 30 -8.31 16.62 -0.59
N VAL A 31 -7.70 15.44 -0.66
CA VAL A 31 -7.21 14.86 -1.90
C VAL A 31 -8.09 13.67 -2.29
N VAL A 32 -8.41 13.60 -3.58
CA VAL A 32 -9.34 12.63 -4.14
C VAL A 32 -8.60 11.80 -5.18
N LYS A 33 -8.38 10.53 -4.87
CA LYS A 33 -7.78 9.54 -5.76
C LYS A 33 -8.88 8.89 -6.60
N VAL A 34 -8.80 9.03 -7.91
CA VAL A 34 -9.78 8.50 -8.88
C VAL A 34 -9.11 7.46 -9.76
N GLN A 35 -9.66 6.25 -9.82
CA GLN A 35 -9.17 5.20 -10.72
C GLN A 35 -9.36 5.60 -12.19
N ASN A 36 -8.38 5.23 -13.03
CA ASN A 36 -8.56 5.26 -14.47
C ASN A 36 -9.63 4.22 -14.87
N PRO A 37 -10.71 4.63 -15.57
CA PRO A 37 -11.81 3.74 -15.95
C PRO A 37 -11.37 2.47 -16.71
N GLU A 38 -10.32 2.55 -17.51
CA GLU A 38 -9.84 1.44 -18.36
C GLU A 38 -8.79 0.56 -17.68
N ALA A 39 -8.23 0.97 -16.53
CA ALA A 39 -7.09 0.29 -15.91
C ALA A 39 -7.38 -1.18 -15.59
N GLU A 40 -8.54 -1.49 -15.02
CA GLU A 40 -8.90 -2.87 -14.66
C GLU A 40 -9.02 -3.78 -15.89
N ARG A 41 -9.61 -3.26 -16.97
CA ARG A 41 -9.80 -4.02 -18.20
C ARG A 41 -8.46 -4.33 -18.86
N THR A 42 -7.61 -3.32 -18.98
CA THR A 42 -6.26 -3.46 -19.56
C THR A 42 -5.42 -4.44 -18.75
N PHE A 43 -5.40 -4.27 -17.42
CA PHE A 43 -4.68 -5.15 -16.51
C PHE A 43 -5.10 -6.62 -16.66
N ARG A 44 -6.41 -6.91 -16.72
CA ARG A 44 -6.90 -8.28 -16.91
C ARG A 44 -6.44 -8.89 -18.23
N GLY A 45 -6.36 -8.09 -19.30
CA GLY A 45 -5.83 -8.52 -20.59
C GLY A 45 -4.32 -8.83 -20.54
N ASP A 46 -3.56 -7.97 -19.86
CA ASP A 46 -2.12 -8.14 -19.69
C ASP A 46 -1.80 -9.38 -18.85
N VAL A 47 -2.48 -9.55 -17.71
CA VAL A 47 -2.33 -10.73 -16.85
C VAL A 47 -2.68 -12.01 -17.58
N PHE A 48 -3.76 -12.03 -18.37
CA PHE A 48 -4.12 -13.19 -19.17
C PHE A 48 -3.00 -13.55 -20.17
N SER A 49 -2.51 -12.56 -20.91
CA SER A 49 -1.47 -12.76 -21.91
C SER A 49 -0.17 -13.26 -21.28
N LEU A 50 0.24 -12.65 -20.16
CA LEU A 50 1.41 -13.07 -19.40
C LEU A 50 1.25 -14.46 -18.79
N LYS A 51 0.05 -14.83 -18.33
CA LYS A 51 -0.24 -16.16 -17.80
C LYS A 51 -0.03 -17.23 -18.86
N VAL A 52 -0.53 -17.00 -20.08
CA VAL A 52 -0.34 -17.93 -21.21
C VAL A 52 1.15 -18.14 -21.50
N VAL A 53 1.94 -17.04 -21.50
CA VAL A 53 3.40 -17.12 -21.70
C VAL A 53 4.06 -17.88 -20.54
N CYS A 54 3.70 -17.57 -19.30
CA CYS A 54 4.24 -18.22 -18.11
C CYS A 54 3.98 -19.72 -18.12
N ASP A 55 2.75 -20.14 -18.40
CA ASP A 55 2.37 -21.57 -18.43
C ASP A 55 3.08 -22.34 -19.53
N THR A 56 3.34 -21.68 -20.66
CA THR A 56 3.96 -22.31 -21.82
C THR A 56 5.47 -22.46 -21.65
N PHE A 57 6.15 -21.41 -21.20
CA PHE A 57 7.62 -21.34 -21.21
C PHE A 57 8.27 -21.47 -19.84
N MET A 58 7.52 -21.19 -18.77
CA MET A 58 8.04 -21.12 -17.40
C MET A 58 7.03 -21.67 -16.36
N PRO A 59 6.50 -22.89 -16.55
CA PRO A 59 5.41 -23.42 -15.73
C PRO A 59 5.73 -23.50 -14.23
N GLN A 60 7.02 -23.60 -13.87
CA GLN A 60 7.48 -23.58 -12.48
C GLN A 60 7.12 -22.28 -11.73
N PHE A 61 6.88 -21.18 -12.44
CA PHE A 61 6.48 -19.89 -11.85
C PHE A 61 4.98 -19.63 -11.91
N SER A 62 4.17 -20.51 -12.53
CA SER A 62 2.73 -20.30 -12.70
C SER A 62 2.03 -20.01 -11.37
N CYS A 63 2.31 -20.80 -10.33
CA CYS A 63 1.69 -20.63 -9.02
C CYS A 63 2.04 -19.28 -8.38
N ALA A 64 3.32 -18.88 -8.48
CA ALA A 64 3.76 -17.57 -8.00
C ALA A 64 3.11 -16.43 -8.79
N PHE A 65 2.95 -16.60 -10.10
CA PHE A 65 2.28 -15.62 -10.94
C PHE A 65 0.80 -15.47 -10.60
N ASP A 66 0.10 -16.57 -10.31
CA ASP A 66 -1.31 -16.52 -9.87
C ASP A 66 -1.46 -15.69 -8.60
N GLU A 67 -0.52 -15.82 -7.66
CA GLU A 67 -0.55 -15.04 -6.42
C GLU A 67 -0.27 -13.55 -6.66
N ILE A 68 0.72 -13.24 -7.50
CA ILE A 68 1.01 -11.86 -7.92
C ILE A 68 -0.22 -11.23 -8.59
N ALA A 69 -0.88 -11.96 -9.48
CA ALA A 69 -2.07 -11.49 -10.17
C ALA A 69 -3.24 -11.22 -9.22
N LYS A 70 -3.46 -12.11 -8.23
CA LYS A 70 -4.47 -11.89 -7.17
C LYS A 70 -4.15 -10.65 -6.35
N GLN A 71 -2.89 -10.45 -5.97
CA GLN A 71 -2.47 -9.31 -5.18
C GLN A 71 -2.71 -7.99 -5.92
N PHE A 72 -2.28 -7.87 -7.17
CA PHE A 72 -2.54 -6.68 -7.98
C PHE A 72 -4.04 -6.46 -8.24
N ALA A 73 -4.84 -7.52 -8.32
CA ALA A 73 -6.29 -7.38 -8.47
C ALA A 73 -6.94 -6.66 -7.28
N THR A 74 -6.31 -6.66 -6.10
CA THR A 74 -6.79 -5.90 -4.93
C THR A 74 -6.69 -4.39 -5.11
N GLU A 75 -5.82 -3.90 -6.01
CA GLU A 75 -5.68 -2.46 -6.27
C GLU A 75 -6.92 -1.85 -6.93
N PHE A 76 -7.76 -2.67 -7.58
CA PHE A 76 -9.00 -2.22 -8.21
C PHE A 76 -10.16 -2.05 -7.22
N ASP A 77 -9.94 -2.22 -5.92
CA ASP A 77 -10.92 -1.92 -4.88
C ASP A 77 -10.31 -1.07 -3.75
N TYR A 78 -10.51 0.25 -3.86
CA TYR A 78 -10.00 1.20 -2.87
C TYR A 78 -10.63 1.05 -1.47
N HIS A 79 -11.70 0.27 -1.26
CA HIS A 79 -12.16 -0.02 0.09
C HIS A 79 -11.11 -0.77 0.91
N GLY A 80 -10.30 -1.63 0.27
CA GLY A 80 -9.19 -2.30 0.93
C GLY A 80 -8.10 -1.32 1.36
N GLU A 81 -7.72 -0.40 0.46
CA GLU A 81 -6.74 0.65 0.70
C GLU A 81 -7.18 1.58 1.83
N CYS A 82 -8.45 1.99 1.85
CA CYS A 82 -9.03 2.81 2.93
C CYS A 82 -8.88 2.13 4.30
N LYS A 83 -9.28 0.86 4.41
CA LYS A 83 -9.16 0.09 5.66
C LYS A 83 -7.70 -0.05 6.11
N ASN A 84 -6.79 -0.26 5.17
CA ASN A 84 -5.37 -0.36 5.47
C ASN A 84 -4.81 0.97 5.97
N ALA A 85 -5.17 2.10 5.35
CA ALA A 85 -4.75 3.43 5.80
C ALA A 85 -5.23 3.74 7.23
N VAL A 86 -6.51 3.47 7.53
CA VAL A 86 -7.08 3.61 8.88
C VAL A 86 -6.33 2.74 9.90
N LEU A 87 -6.02 1.49 9.54
CA LEU A 87 -5.29 0.57 10.41
C LEU A 87 -3.84 1.05 10.65
N ILE A 88 -3.15 1.50 9.61
CA ILE A 88 -1.76 2.00 9.70
C ILE A 88 -1.71 3.23 10.61
N LYS A 89 -2.64 4.18 10.43
CA LYS A 89 -2.74 5.37 11.29
C LYS A 89 -2.86 4.97 12.77
N LYS A 90 -3.83 4.11 13.09
CA LYS A 90 -4.04 3.61 14.45
C LYS A 90 -2.83 2.89 15.02
N ASN A 91 -2.15 2.07 14.21
CA ASN A 91 -0.97 1.33 14.67
C ASN A 91 0.21 2.26 14.98
N LEU A 92 0.43 3.30 14.16
CA LEU A 92 1.49 4.27 14.39
C LEU A 92 1.22 5.15 15.62
N GLU A 93 -0.02 5.58 15.80
CA GLU A 93 -0.46 6.29 17.01
C GLU A 93 -0.23 5.44 18.27
N ASN A 94 -0.65 4.17 18.26
CA ASN A 94 -0.45 3.26 19.40
C ASN A 94 1.02 2.95 19.69
N ALA A 95 1.88 2.98 18.67
CA ALA A 95 3.31 2.76 18.80
C ALA A 95 4.09 4.04 19.18
N GLY A 96 3.42 5.19 19.31
CA GLY A 96 4.04 6.45 19.73
C GLY A 96 4.83 7.17 18.63
N PHE A 97 4.54 6.93 17.36
CA PHE A 97 5.19 7.63 16.24
C PHE A 97 4.56 9.01 15.98
N GLU A 98 4.74 9.95 16.91
CA GLU A 98 4.11 11.29 16.88
C GLU A 98 4.54 12.18 15.69
N HIS A 99 5.67 11.85 15.06
CA HIS A 99 6.22 12.63 13.93
C HIS A 99 5.78 12.10 12.55
N ILE A 100 5.04 11.00 12.48
CA ILE A 100 4.55 10.41 11.23
C ILE A 100 3.07 10.74 11.09
N ILE A 101 2.73 11.43 9.99
CA ILE A 101 1.34 11.79 9.68
C ILE A 101 0.79 10.78 8.67
N VAL A 102 -0.31 10.13 9.02
CA VAL A 102 -1.15 9.38 8.08
C VAL A 102 -2.44 10.16 7.87
N PRO A 103 -2.76 10.56 6.62
CA PRO A 103 -3.98 11.30 6.32
C PRO A 103 -5.23 10.58 6.83
N SER A 104 -6.19 11.33 7.37
CA SER A 104 -7.50 10.78 7.72
C SER A 104 -8.28 10.40 6.46
N VAL A 105 -8.92 9.23 6.44
CA VAL A 105 -9.75 8.78 5.31
C VAL A 105 -11.22 9.11 5.59
N TYR A 106 -11.91 9.67 4.60
CA TYR A 106 -13.35 9.94 4.65
C TYR A 106 -14.08 8.72 4.09
N GLU A 107 -14.21 7.66 4.91
CA GLU A 107 -14.70 6.34 4.48
C GLU A 107 -16.08 6.39 3.80
N GLU A 108 -16.96 7.28 4.25
CA GLU A 108 -18.30 7.50 3.70
C GLU A 108 -18.30 8.10 2.29
N LEU A 109 -17.20 8.74 1.89
CA LEU A 109 -17.01 9.29 0.55
C LEU A 109 -16.19 8.36 -0.34
N CYS A 110 -15.74 7.23 0.18
CA CYS A 110 -14.93 6.27 -0.54
C CYS A 110 -15.81 5.21 -1.22
N THR A 111 -15.42 4.85 -2.44
CA THR A 111 -16.03 3.79 -3.24
C THR A 111 -14.92 2.89 -3.78
N ARG A 112 -15.30 1.81 -4.48
CA ARG A 112 -14.35 0.96 -5.20
C ARG A 112 -13.36 1.73 -6.08
N LYS A 113 -13.79 2.86 -6.68
CA LYS A 113 -13.02 3.62 -7.70
C LYS A 113 -12.53 4.98 -7.23
N VAL A 114 -12.97 5.45 -6.07
CA VAL A 114 -12.69 6.79 -5.55
C VAL A 114 -12.31 6.69 -4.08
N MET A 115 -11.18 7.26 -3.70
CA MET A 115 -10.75 7.37 -2.30
C MET A 115 -10.56 8.84 -1.95
N VAL A 116 -11.13 9.27 -0.83
CA VAL A 116 -11.07 10.66 -0.34
C VAL A 116 -10.34 10.66 0.99
N MET A 117 -9.31 11.50 1.11
CA MET A 117 -8.51 11.63 2.33
C MET A 117 -8.11 13.08 2.58
N GLU A 118 -7.76 13.38 3.82
CA GLU A 118 -7.25 14.67 4.27
C GLU A 118 -6.07 15.15 3.40
N GLU A 119 -6.07 16.42 3.02
CA GLU A 119 -4.90 17.01 2.37
C GLU A 119 -3.83 17.34 3.44
N VAL A 120 -2.73 16.59 3.41
CA VAL A 120 -1.57 16.85 4.26
C VAL A 120 -0.57 17.72 3.48
N TYR A 121 -0.80 19.03 3.48
CA TYR A 121 0.11 20.01 2.87
C TYR A 121 0.12 21.34 3.65
N PRO A 122 1.29 21.94 3.92
CA PRO A 122 2.64 21.46 3.57
C PRO A 122 3.13 20.33 4.51
N ALA A 123 3.84 19.35 3.95
CA ALA A 123 4.50 18.29 4.72
C ALA A 123 5.73 17.72 3.96
N THR A 124 6.64 17.08 4.69
CA THR A 124 7.82 16.42 4.13
C THR A 124 7.50 14.95 3.85
N PRO A 125 7.69 14.45 2.62
CA PRO A 125 7.55 13.02 2.34
C PRO A 125 8.45 12.17 3.24
N LEU A 126 7.93 11.07 3.77
CA LEU A 126 8.64 10.22 4.74
C LEU A 126 10.04 9.80 4.25
N HIS A 127 10.16 9.45 2.97
CA HIS A 127 11.44 9.02 2.39
C HIS A 127 12.51 10.13 2.41
N CYS A 128 12.14 11.40 2.24
CA CYS A 128 13.09 12.51 2.32
C CYS A 128 13.69 12.62 3.73
N THR A 129 12.85 12.53 4.77
CA THR A 129 13.32 12.57 6.16
C THR A 129 14.18 11.35 6.50
N LEU A 130 13.81 10.16 6.02
CA LEU A 130 14.64 8.95 6.20
C LEU A 130 16.00 9.08 5.51
N ASP A 131 16.03 9.68 4.31
CA ASP A 131 17.27 9.95 3.58
C ASP A 131 18.19 10.94 4.30
N GLU A 132 17.63 12.01 4.86
CA GLU A 132 18.37 12.98 5.67
C GLU A 132 18.89 12.35 6.97
N GLN A 133 18.09 11.52 7.63
CA GLN A 133 18.50 10.77 8.81
C GLN A 133 19.66 9.82 8.49
N ALA A 134 19.58 9.07 7.38
CA ALA A 134 20.65 8.19 6.94
C ALA A 134 21.96 8.96 6.68
N ALA A 135 21.88 10.11 6.00
CA ALA A 135 23.04 10.97 5.76
C ALA A 135 23.65 11.51 7.06
N SER A 136 22.82 11.91 8.02
CA SER A 136 23.27 12.38 9.35
C SER A 136 24.00 11.29 10.14
N MET A 137 23.48 10.05 10.09
CA MET A 137 24.09 8.89 10.74
C MET A 137 25.41 8.50 10.09
N ALA A 138 25.47 8.45 8.75
CA ALA A 138 26.71 8.20 8.00
C ALA A 138 27.81 9.19 8.40
N LYS A 139 27.49 10.49 8.45
CA LYS A 139 28.43 11.54 8.88
C LYS A 139 28.93 11.35 10.31
N LYS A 140 28.06 10.95 11.25
CA LYS A 140 28.46 10.64 12.64
C LYS A 140 29.41 9.44 12.72
N MET A 141 29.30 8.51 11.78
CA MET A 141 30.14 7.31 11.70
C MET A 141 31.40 7.50 10.84
N GLY A 142 31.58 8.67 10.22
CA GLY A 142 32.70 8.94 9.31
C GLY A 142 32.62 8.16 8.00
N LEU A 143 31.42 7.74 7.59
CA LEU A 143 31.14 6.98 6.38
C LEU A 143 30.45 7.87 5.34
N THR A 144 30.51 7.45 4.08
CA THR A 144 29.58 7.94 3.04
C THR A 144 28.17 7.38 3.29
N LYS A 145 27.16 8.02 2.70
CA LYS A 145 25.76 7.57 2.83
C LYS A 145 25.59 6.17 2.24
N GLU A 146 26.24 5.91 1.11
CA GLU A 146 26.21 4.63 0.40
C GLU A 146 26.81 3.52 1.25
N GLU A 147 27.99 3.74 1.84
CA GLU A 147 28.64 2.78 2.73
C GLU A 147 27.80 2.49 3.98
N TYR A 148 27.18 3.52 4.57
CA TYR A 148 26.29 3.36 5.72
C TYR A 148 25.07 2.50 5.38
N LEU A 149 24.41 2.78 4.25
CA LEU A 149 23.24 2.02 3.81
C LEU A 149 23.60 0.56 3.47
N GLU A 150 24.77 0.32 2.88
CA GLU A 150 25.26 -1.03 2.59
C GLU A 150 25.56 -1.80 3.88
N GLN A 151 26.18 -1.16 4.88
CA GLN A 151 26.40 -1.76 6.19
C GLN A 151 25.08 -2.10 6.91
N GLU A 152 24.11 -1.19 6.92
CA GLU A 152 22.80 -1.44 7.54
C GLU A 152 22.03 -2.54 6.81
N LYS A 153 22.07 -2.57 5.47
CA LYS A 153 21.50 -3.66 4.67
C LYS A 153 22.12 -5.00 5.05
N HIS A 154 23.45 -5.08 5.11
CA HIS A 154 24.15 -6.31 5.46
C HIS A 154 23.81 -6.78 6.88
N LYS A 155 23.72 -5.85 7.84
CA LYS A 155 23.31 -6.14 9.21
C LYS A 155 21.87 -6.68 9.28
N LEU A 156 20.96 -6.10 8.51
CA LEU A 156 19.57 -6.56 8.42
C LEU A 156 19.51 -7.99 7.83
N GLU A 157 20.26 -8.27 6.77
CA GLU A 157 20.36 -9.60 6.16
C GLU A 157 20.86 -10.65 7.16
N LEU A 158 21.89 -10.33 7.94
CA LEU A 158 22.39 -11.20 9.01
C LEU A 158 21.34 -11.44 10.09
N GLU A 159 20.61 -10.40 10.52
CA GLU A 159 19.55 -10.54 11.52
C GLU A 159 18.40 -11.41 11.01
N VAL A 160 18.00 -11.25 9.75
CA VAL A 160 17.00 -12.12 9.10
C VAL A 160 17.47 -13.58 9.08
N LEU A 161 18.73 -13.83 8.72
CA LEU A 161 19.32 -15.17 8.75
C LEU A 161 19.36 -15.77 10.15
N GLU A 162 19.70 -14.98 11.17
CA GLU A 162 19.68 -15.43 12.57
C GLU A 162 18.26 -15.76 13.06
N ARG A 163 17.27 -14.93 12.71
CA ARG A 163 15.87 -15.16 13.05
C ARG A 163 15.36 -16.45 12.38
N ALA A 164 15.69 -16.68 11.11
CA ALA A 164 15.39 -17.91 10.40
C ALA A 164 16.04 -19.14 11.06
N ARG A 165 17.32 -19.06 11.48
CA ARG A 165 18.00 -20.14 12.21
C ARG A 165 17.36 -20.47 13.56
N ARG A 166 16.76 -19.48 14.24
CA ARG A 166 16.07 -19.65 15.53
C ARG A 166 14.66 -20.22 15.39
N GLY A 167 14.24 -20.65 14.19
CA GLY A 167 12.87 -21.10 13.92
C GLY A 167 11.83 -19.97 14.07
N LYS A 168 12.29 -18.73 14.24
CA LYS A 168 11.48 -17.51 14.17
C LYS A 168 11.63 -16.95 12.76
N THR A 169 11.22 -17.74 11.79
CA THR A 169 10.97 -17.20 10.46
C THR A 169 9.99 -16.05 10.65
N ILE A 170 10.24 -14.88 10.05
CA ILE A 170 9.10 -14.14 9.54
C ILE A 170 8.52 -15.13 8.55
N GLU A 171 7.49 -15.89 8.95
CA GLU A 171 6.83 -16.77 8.02
C GLU A 171 6.44 -15.85 6.86
N ALA A 172 7.14 -15.99 5.72
CA ALA A 172 6.48 -15.77 4.46
C ALA A 172 5.20 -16.56 4.61
N VAL A 173 4.07 -15.84 4.63
CA VAL A 173 2.76 -16.40 4.97
C VAL A 173 2.67 -17.75 4.29
N SER A 174 2.62 -18.83 5.06
CA SER A 174 2.58 -20.16 4.45
C SER A 174 1.32 -20.21 3.56
N SER A 175 1.29 -21.05 2.53
CA SER A 175 0.06 -21.23 1.75
C SER A 175 -1.13 -21.48 2.68
N ASP A 176 -0.92 -22.24 3.75
CA ASP A 176 -1.95 -22.54 4.75
C ASP A 176 -2.38 -21.31 5.58
N ASP A 177 -1.47 -20.39 5.91
CA ASP A 177 -1.81 -19.16 6.62
C ASP A 177 -2.44 -18.11 5.70
N TYR A 178 -2.10 -18.15 4.42
CA TYR A 178 -2.71 -17.33 3.38
C TYR A 178 -4.11 -17.84 3.04
N ASP A 179 -4.30 -19.16 3.00
CA ASP A 179 -5.60 -19.81 2.87
C ASP A 179 -6.48 -19.54 4.09
N LYS A 180 -5.92 -19.54 5.31
CA LYS A 180 -6.64 -19.06 6.51
C LYS A 180 -7.02 -17.59 6.40
N TYR A 181 -6.13 -16.73 5.91
CA TYR A 181 -6.40 -15.31 5.71
C TYR A 181 -7.53 -15.09 4.69
N ILE A 182 -7.46 -15.75 3.52
CA ILE A 182 -8.50 -15.74 2.48
C ILE A 182 -9.82 -16.28 3.03
N PHE A 183 -9.80 -17.40 3.75
CA PHE A 183 -10.98 -17.98 4.39
C PHE A 183 -11.63 -17.00 5.37
N VAL A 184 -10.83 -16.33 6.22
CA VAL A 184 -11.33 -15.32 7.17
C VAL A 184 -11.95 -14.13 6.44
N GLN A 185 -11.38 -13.69 5.32
CA GLN A 185 -11.93 -12.60 4.51
C GLN A 185 -13.23 -13.01 3.80
N GLN A 186 -13.31 -14.22 3.25
CA GLN A 186 -14.51 -14.76 2.62
C GLN A 186 -15.63 -15.04 3.63
N ALA A 187 -15.30 -15.55 4.82
CA ALA A 187 -16.25 -15.79 5.90
C ALA A 187 -16.84 -14.48 6.45
N LYS A 188 -16.04 -13.41 6.55
CA LYS A 188 -16.54 -12.06 6.88
C LYS A 188 -17.47 -11.51 5.81
N GLY A 189 -17.16 -11.71 4.52
CA GLY A 189 -18.04 -11.34 3.41
C GLY A 189 -19.36 -12.13 3.36
N SER A 190 -19.33 -13.41 3.76
CA SER A 190 -20.50 -14.29 3.82
C SER A 190 -21.40 -14.00 5.03
N MET A 191 -20.82 -13.72 6.20
CA MET A 191 -21.58 -13.29 7.40
C MET A 191 -22.33 -11.97 7.17
N ILE A 192 -21.76 -11.04 6.39
CA ILE A 192 -22.42 -9.78 6.04
C ILE A 192 -23.57 -10.00 5.04
N ARG A 193 -23.54 -11.08 4.24
CA ARG A 193 -24.63 -11.45 3.32
C ARG A 193 -25.74 -12.29 3.96
N GLY A 194 -25.49 -12.92 5.12
CA GLY A 194 -26.48 -13.68 5.88
C GLY A 194 -27.30 -12.86 6.89
N LEU A 195 -27.03 -11.55 7.00
CA LEU A 195 -27.72 -10.61 7.89
C LEU A 195 -28.60 -9.59 7.12
N LYS A 196 -28.96 -9.91 5.87
CA LYS A 196 -29.98 -9.19 5.08
C LYS A 196 -31.14 -10.11 4.72
#